data_AF-A0A7D3VRT8-F1
#
_entry.id   AF-A0A7D3VRT8-F1
#
_cell.length_a   1.000
_cell.length_b   1.000
_cell.length_c   1.000
_cell.angle_alpha   90.00
_cell.angle_beta   90.00
_cell.angle_gamma   90.00
#
_symmetry.space_group_name_H-M   'P 1'
#
loop_
_entity.id
_entity.type
_entity.pdbx_description
1 polymer ?
#
loop_
_entity_poly.entity_id
_entity_poly.type
_entity_poly.pdbx_seq_one_letter_code
_entity_poly.pdbx_strand_id
1 'polypeptide(L)'
;MVDVLKIPEDDQFHVFHEVEPGNLVVQPVVFGLPRGERTMFVSLSFNRRPAEQKAELFRAIVDNLRRTAGVPEEDVMLVAYETASENRWAAGRVVDPATGYDERMTAPA
;
A
#
# COMPACT_ATOMS: atom_id res chain seq x y z
N MET A 1 7.24 2.70 0.08
CA MET A 1 6.53 2.96 -1.20
C MET A 1 7.49 3.52 -2.23
N VAL A 2 8.14 4.66 -1.96
CA VAL A 2 9.19 5.29 -2.80
C VAL A 2 10.15 4.28 -3.44
N ASP A 3 10.87 3.49 -2.65
CA ASP A 3 11.93 2.60 -3.16
C ASP A 3 11.44 1.56 -4.18
N VAL A 4 10.21 1.06 -4.02
CA VAL A 4 9.65 -0.02 -4.85
C VAL A 4 8.86 0.54 -6.03
N LEU A 5 7.97 1.50 -5.76
CA LEU A 5 7.09 2.09 -6.79
C LEU A 5 7.78 3.15 -7.64
N LYS A 6 8.95 3.65 -7.21
CA LYS A 6 9.69 4.76 -7.84
C LYS A 6 8.88 6.05 -7.93
N ILE A 7 7.98 6.26 -6.98
CA ILE A 7 7.20 7.50 -6.82
C ILE A 7 8.05 8.60 -6.18
N PRO A 8 7.72 9.89 -6.39
CA PRO A 8 8.33 11.00 -5.67
C PRO A 8 8.20 10.84 -4.15
N GLU A 9 9.18 11.35 -3.40
CA GLU A 9 9.15 11.35 -1.93
C GLU A 9 7.95 12.15 -1.36
N ASP A 10 7.42 13.11 -2.14
CA ASP A 10 6.26 13.92 -1.79
C ASP A 10 4.89 13.34 -2.21
N ASP A 11 4.82 12.20 -2.91
CA ASP A 11 3.55 11.48 -3.19
C ASP A 11 3.11 10.64 -1.98
N GLN A 12 2.95 11.30 -0.82
CA GLN A 12 2.61 10.68 0.46
C GLN A 12 1.21 11.12 0.94
N PHE A 13 0.20 10.28 0.63
CA PHE A 13 -1.19 10.48 1.06
C PHE A 13 -1.66 9.30 1.90
N HIS A 14 -1.54 9.40 3.23
CA HIS A 14 -2.00 8.38 4.17
C HIS A 14 -3.17 8.90 5.02
N VAL A 15 -4.15 8.04 5.28
CA VAL A 15 -5.20 8.27 6.27
C VAL A 15 -5.17 7.09 7.24
N PHE A 16 -5.14 7.39 8.54
CA PHE A 16 -5.16 6.40 9.60
C PHE A 16 -6.54 6.42 10.27
N HIS A 17 -7.15 5.24 10.38
CA HIS A 17 -8.41 5.04 11.07
C HIS A 17 -8.22 3.99 12.14
N GLU A 18 -8.33 4.40 13.40
CA GLU A 18 -8.40 3.49 14.53
C GLU A 18 -9.83 2.97 14.66
N VAL A 19 -9.97 1.68 14.97
CA VAL A 19 -11.26 0.99 15.07
C VAL A 19 -11.35 0.38 16.46
N GLU A 20 -12.37 0.79 17.23
CA GLU A 20 -12.61 0.29 18.58
C GLU A 20 -12.74 -1.25 18.61
N PRO A 21 -12.30 -1.92 19.69
CA PRO A 21 -12.48 -3.36 19.86
C PRO A 21 -13.93 -3.81 19.62
N GLY A 22 -14.09 -4.85 18.80
CA GLY A 22 -15.41 -5.38 18.40
C GLY A 22 -16.01 -4.73 17.14
N ASN A 23 -15.56 -3.54 16.72
CA ASN A 23 -15.96 -2.94 15.43
C ASN A 23 -15.13 -3.46 14.25
N LEU A 24 -13.96 -4.07 14.53
CA LEU A 24 -13.20 -4.84 13.55
C LEU A 24 -13.43 -6.35 13.79
N VAL A 25 -14.08 -7.02 12.83
CA VAL A 25 -14.37 -8.46 12.91
C VAL A 25 -13.45 -9.24 11.97
N VAL A 26 -12.54 -10.01 12.55
CA VAL A 26 -11.61 -10.91 11.84
C VAL A 26 -11.75 -12.31 12.42
N GLN A 27 -11.62 -13.35 11.59
CA GLN A 27 -11.61 -14.73 12.10
C GLN A 27 -10.34 -14.96 12.92
N PRO A 28 -10.40 -15.61 14.10
CA PRO A 28 -9.21 -15.88 14.92
C PRO A 28 -8.12 -16.70 14.22
N VAL A 29 -8.48 -17.44 13.17
CA VAL A 29 -7.57 -18.16 12.28
C VAL A 29 -7.91 -17.83 10.83
N VAL A 30 -6.93 -17.33 10.06
CA VAL A 30 -7.08 -17.00 8.63
C VAL A 30 -5.97 -17.69 7.86
N PHE A 31 -6.35 -18.48 6.85
CA PHE A 31 -5.46 -19.37 6.07
C PHE A 31 -4.59 -20.31 6.92
N GLY A 32 -5.10 -20.72 8.10
CA GLY A 32 -4.40 -21.62 9.03
C GLY A 32 -3.43 -20.94 10.00
N LEU A 33 -3.25 -19.62 9.92
CA LEU A 33 -2.46 -18.84 10.88
C LEU A 33 -3.36 -18.12 11.89
N PRO A 34 -3.02 -18.13 13.19
CA PRO A 34 -3.72 -17.32 14.19
C PRO A 34 -3.59 -15.83 13.88
N ARG A 35 -4.57 -15.03 14.32
CA ARG A 35 -4.62 -13.57 14.09
C ARG A 35 -4.82 -12.84 15.42
N GLY A 36 -4.04 -11.79 15.63
CA GLY A 36 -4.08 -10.96 16.83
C GLY A 36 -5.15 -9.86 16.76
N GLU A 37 -5.49 -9.32 17.93
CA GLU A 37 -6.40 -8.18 18.09
C GLU A 37 -5.86 -6.88 17.46
N ARG A 38 -4.59 -6.87 17.05
CA ARG A 38 -3.91 -5.74 16.40
C ARG A 38 -3.90 -5.83 14.86
N THR A 39 -4.81 -6.61 14.27
CA THR A 39 -4.91 -6.77 12.82
C THR A 39 -5.09 -5.42 12.11
N MET A 40 -4.22 -5.14 11.13
CA MET A 40 -4.22 -3.92 10.31
C MET A 40 -4.70 -4.19 8.89
N PHE A 41 -5.61 -3.35 8.40
CA PHE A 41 -6.04 -3.34 7.01
C PHE A 41 -5.37 -2.17 6.27
N VAL A 42 -4.50 -2.48 5.32
CA VAL A 42 -3.75 -1.51 4.53
C VAL A 42 -4.28 -1.49 3.10
N SER A 43 -5.17 -0.53 2.84
CA SER A 43 -5.73 -0.26 1.52
C SER A 43 -4.87 0.75 0.77
N LEU A 44 -4.42 0.37 -0.42
CA LEU A 44 -3.56 1.19 -1.29
C LEU A 44 -4.32 1.54 -2.57
N SER A 45 -4.21 2.78 -3.05
CA SER A 45 -4.77 3.21 -4.33
C SER A 45 -3.69 3.87 -5.18
N PHE A 46 -3.39 3.30 -6.34
CA PHE A 46 -2.33 3.78 -7.22
C PHE A 46 -2.54 3.34 -8.68
N ASN A 47 -1.79 3.93 -9.61
CA ASN A 47 -1.86 3.54 -11.03
C ASN A 47 -1.21 2.19 -11.28
N ARG A 48 -1.77 1.42 -12.23
CA ARG A 48 -1.46 0.00 -12.51
C ARG A 48 0.04 -0.34 -12.41
N ARG A 49 0.37 -1.45 -11.76
CA ARG A 49 1.75 -1.96 -11.63
C ARG A 49 1.86 -3.44 -12.04
N PRO A 50 3.03 -3.90 -12.53
CA PRO A 50 3.32 -5.31 -12.71
C PRO A 50 3.06 -6.12 -11.43
N ALA A 51 2.69 -7.39 -11.58
CA ALA A 51 2.39 -8.26 -10.43
C ALA A 51 3.58 -8.43 -9.49
N GLU A 52 4.79 -8.52 -10.05
CA GLU A 52 6.05 -8.62 -9.32
C GLU A 52 6.32 -7.39 -8.45
N GLN A 53 6.21 -6.18 -9.02
CA GLN A 53 6.38 -4.92 -8.28
C GLN A 53 5.33 -4.76 -7.16
N LYS A 54 4.11 -5.28 -7.34
CA LYS A 54 3.10 -5.32 -6.27
C LYS A 54 3.47 -6.32 -5.17
N ALA A 55 4.01 -7.49 -5.53
CA ALA A 55 4.48 -8.48 -4.55
C ALA A 55 5.71 -7.97 -3.75
N GLU A 56 6.64 -7.28 -4.40
CA GLU A 56 7.74 -6.57 -3.75
C GLU A 56 7.22 -5.49 -2.79
N LEU A 57 6.26 -4.68 -3.24
CA LEU A 57 5.65 -3.63 -2.41
C LEU A 57 5.00 -4.19 -1.15
N PHE A 58 4.25 -5.28 -1.27
CA PHE A 58 3.57 -5.91 -0.14
C PHE A 58 4.58 -6.45 0.88
N ARG A 59 5.65 -7.13 0.44
CA ARG A 59 6.75 -7.57 1.31
C ARG A 59 7.40 -6.38 2.01
N ALA A 60 7.80 -5.36 1.25
CA ALA A 60 8.43 -4.17 1.80
C ALA A 60 7.54 -3.42 2.81
N ILE A 61 6.21 -3.44 2.66
CA ILE A 61 5.31 -2.87 3.68
C ILE A 61 5.30 -3.73 4.95
N VAL A 62 5.13 -5.05 4.83
CA VAL A 62 5.12 -5.98 5.97
C VAL A 62 6.45 -5.94 6.73
N ASP A 63 7.59 -6.01 6.03
CA ASP A 63 8.92 -5.96 6.63
C ASP A 63 9.15 -4.65 7.39
N ASN A 64 8.67 -3.52 6.85
CA ASN A 64 8.74 -2.24 7.53
C ASN A 64 7.84 -2.19 8.77
N LEU A 65 6.57 -2.60 8.69
CA LEU A 65 5.65 -2.65 9.83
C LEU A 65 6.18 -3.54 10.97
N ARG A 66 6.73 -4.70 10.62
CA ARG A 66 7.39 -5.62 11.56
C ARG A 66 8.60 -4.97 12.23
N ARG A 67 9.47 -4.34 11.45
CA ARG A 67 10.72 -3.72 11.92
C ARG A 67 10.52 -2.44 12.72
N THR A 68 9.52 -1.61 12.40
CA THR A 68 9.35 -0.27 13.01
C THR A 68 8.21 -0.19 14.04
N ALA A 69 7.19 -1.04 13.92
CA ALA A 69 6.01 -1.04 14.79
C ALA A 69 5.75 -2.37 15.52
N GLY A 70 6.57 -3.40 15.27
CA GLY A 70 6.46 -4.72 15.91
C GLY A 70 5.18 -5.46 15.52
N VAL A 71 4.60 -5.16 14.36
CA VAL A 71 3.37 -5.82 13.87
C VAL A 71 3.74 -7.17 13.25
N PRO A 72 3.13 -8.29 13.68
CA PRO A 72 3.31 -9.60 13.05
C PRO A 72 2.89 -9.58 11.58
N GLU A 73 3.47 -10.43 10.73
CA GLU A 73 3.10 -10.49 9.31
C GLU A 73 1.68 -11.05 9.11
N GLU A 74 1.28 -11.95 10.01
CA GLU A 74 -0.08 -12.46 10.14
C GLU A 74 -1.08 -11.37 10.57
N ASP A 75 -0.67 -10.30 11.22
CA ASP A 75 -1.59 -9.21 11.59
C ASP A 75 -1.75 -8.16 10.46
N VAL A 76 -1.23 -8.40 9.26
CA VAL A 76 -1.36 -7.48 8.12
C VAL A 76 -2.25 -8.06 7.01
N MET A 77 -3.28 -7.31 6.63
CA MET A 77 -4.08 -7.54 5.42
C MET A 77 -3.86 -6.39 4.43
N LEU A 78 -3.40 -6.69 3.22
CA LEU A 78 -3.08 -5.73 2.16
C LEU A 78 -4.03 -5.87 0.98
N VAL A 79 -4.52 -4.74 0.46
CA VAL A 79 -5.29 -4.69 -0.78
C VAL A 79 -4.86 -3.48 -1.62
N ALA A 80 -4.75 -3.66 -2.93
CA ALA A 80 -4.41 -2.61 -3.88
C ALA A 80 -5.53 -2.40 -4.90
N TYR A 81 -6.02 -1.16 -5.00
CA TYR A 81 -6.99 -0.71 -5.97
C TYR A 81 -6.25 0.02 -7.10
N GLU A 82 -6.19 -0.61 -8.28
CA GLU A 82 -5.53 -0.02 -9.43
C GLU A 82 -6.45 0.99 -10.13
N THR A 83 -5.98 2.23 -10.25
CA THR A 83 -6.73 3.33 -10.86
C THR A 83 -6.12 3.74 -12.21
N ALA A 84 -6.98 4.20 -13.13
CA ALA A 84 -6.53 4.86 -14.36
C ALA A 84 -5.86 6.21 -14.03
N SER A 85 -4.99 6.72 -14.91
CA SER A 85 -4.15 7.90 -14.64
C SER A 85 -4.96 9.18 -14.41
N GLU A 86 -6.08 9.28 -15.12
CA GLU A 86 -7.10 10.32 -15.08
C GLU A 86 -7.99 10.28 -13.81
N ASN A 87 -8.06 9.14 -13.12
CA ASN A 87 -8.91 8.96 -11.94
C ASN A 87 -8.26 9.45 -10.62
N ARG A 88 -7.11 10.13 -10.68
CA ARG A 88 -6.49 10.80 -9.52
C ARG A 88 -5.89 12.15 -9.90
N TRP A 89 -6.13 13.18 -9.08
CA TRP A 89 -5.56 14.51 -9.21
C TRP A 89 -4.98 14.97 -7.87
N ALA A 90 -3.86 15.68 -7.93
CA ALA A 90 -3.28 16.40 -6.80
C ALA A 90 -2.56 17.66 -7.34
N ALA A 91 -2.60 18.76 -6.61
CA ALA A 91 -1.86 19.97 -6.98
C ALA A 91 -0.35 19.67 -7.04
N GLY A 92 0.32 20.09 -8.10
CA GLY A 92 1.75 19.83 -8.33
C GLY A 92 2.06 18.51 -9.04
N ARG A 93 1.11 17.57 -9.17
CA ARG A 93 1.28 16.36 -10.00
C ARG A 93 1.29 16.76 -11.48
N VAL A 94 2.29 16.32 -12.24
CA VAL A 94 2.37 16.53 -13.70
C VAL A 94 2.35 15.18 -14.38
N VAL A 95 1.27 14.90 -15.13
CA VAL A 95 1.07 13.58 -15.74
C VAL A 95 1.70 13.52 -17.12
N ASP A 96 2.64 12.60 -17.32
CA ASP A 96 3.17 12.27 -18.64
C ASP A 96 2.06 11.61 -19.50
N PRO A 97 1.67 12.20 -20.65
CA PRO A 97 0.60 11.67 -21.49
C PRO A 97 0.97 10.34 -22.19
N ALA A 98 2.25 9.98 -22.28
CA ALA A 98 2.68 8.71 -22.87
C ALA A 98 2.54 7.52 -21.90
N THR A 99 2.73 7.75 -20.60
CA THR A 99 2.76 6.67 -19.58
C THR A 99 1.63 6.74 -18.54
N GLY A 100 1.02 7.90 -18.34
CA GLY A 100 -0.02 8.13 -17.32
C GLY A 100 0.50 8.28 -15.88
N TYR A 101 1.82 8.27 -15.68
CA TYR A 101 2.45 8.46 -14.37
C TYR A 101 2.84 9.93 -14.14
N ASP A 102 3.28 10.26 -12.92
CA ASP A 102 3.90 11.56 -12.67
C ASP A 102 5.26 11.64 -13.38
N GLU A 103 5.61 12.76 -14.01
CA GLU A 103 6.84 12.91 -14.80
C GLU A 103 8.14 12.68 -14.00
N ARG A 104 8.05 12.82 -12.67
CA ARG A 104 9.17 12.62 -11.73
C ARG A 104 9.34 11.15 -11.32
N MET A 105 8.44 10.26 -11.74
CA MET A 105 8.60 8.82 -11.53
C MET A 105 9.77 8.30 -12.36
N THR A 106 10.77 7.70 -11.72
CA THR A 106 11.80 6.99 -12.48
C THR A 106 11.18 5.71 -13.05
N ALA A 107 11.36 5.50 -14.36
CA ALA A 107 10.89 4.29 -15.02
C ALA A 107 11.46 3.04 -14.30
N PRO A 108 10.68 1.97 -14.10
CA PRO A 108 11.22 0.72 -13.60
C PRO A 108 12.30 0.23 -14.58
N ALA A 109 13.45 -0.14 -14.03
CA ALA A 109 14.60 -0.68 -14.77
C ALA A 109 14.32 -2.10 -15.30
#